data_AF-A0A954PH10-F1
#
_entry.id   AF-A0A954PH10-F1
#
_cell.length_a   1.000
_cell.length_b   1.000
_cell.length_c   1.000
_cell.angle_alpha   90.00
_cell.angle_beta   90.00
_cell.angle_gamma   90.00
#
_symmetry.space_group_name_H-M   'P 1'
#
loop_
_entity.id
_entity.type
_entity.pdbx_description
1 polymer ?
#
loop_
_entity_poly.entity_id
_entity_poly.type
_entity_poly.pdbx_seq_one_letter_code
_entity_poly.pdbx_strand_id
1 'polypeptide(L)'
;WSARGAFFKQTGQNSATANLRAIGSYVYHAKMEGASGETWGWGLGPSGLLEKNRWYSVEQHIRLNTPGNADGILRAWVDGQLVFERNDILFRNTDELKIESVWMNVYHGGMTPPDTDLTLFIDNLVIARDYIGPMPNAE
;
A
#
# COMPACT_ATOMS: atom_id res chain seq x y z
N TRP A 1 -1.69 2.67 15.25
CA TRP A 1 -1.74 1.83 14.04
C TRP A 1 -1.20 2.66 12.87
N SER A 2 -0.78 2.03 11.78
CA SER A 2 -0.52 2.70 10.50
C SER A 2 -0.74 1.71 9.37
N ALA A 3 -1.14 2.17 8.20
CA ALA A 3 -1.20 1.34 6.99
C ALA A 3 -0.59 2.16 5.86
N ARG A 4 0.66 1.86 5.53
CA ARG A 4 1.46 2.60 4.53
C ARG A 4 1.62 1.77 3.28
N GLY A 5 1.92 2.43 2.15
CA GLY A 5 2.42 1.73 0.96
C GLY A 5 3.83 1.17 1.19
N ALA A 6 4.16 0.10 0.46
CA ALA A 6 5.45 -0.54 0.47
C ALA A 6 5.87 -0.98 -0.93
N PHE A 7 7.17 -0.92 -1.20
CA PHE A 7 7.80 -1.54 -2.36
C PHE A 7 8.67 -2.69 -1.88
N PHE A 8 8.64 -3.83 -2.58
CA PHE A 8 9.41 -5.00 -2.18
C PHE A 8 10.57 -5.28 -3.11
N LYS A 9 11.66 -5.76 -2.52
CA LYS A 9 12.81 -6.23 -3.26
C LYS A 9 12.42 -7.47 -4.05
N GLN A 10 12.74 -7.46 -5.33
CA GLN A 10 12.54 -8.61 -6.19
C GLN A 10 13.56 -9.69 -5.87
N THR A 11 13.09 -10.91 -5.65
CA THR A 11 13.95 -12.07 -5.39
C THR A 11 14.45 -12.66 -6.72
N GLY A 12 15.62 -12.21 -7.16
CA GLY A 12 16.38 -12.84 -8.26
C GLY A 12 16.59 -11.94 -9.50
N GLN A 13 17.77 -12.05 -10.10
CA GLN A 13 18.13 -11.41 -11.38
C GLN A 13 17.58 -12.20 -12.58
N ASN A 14 16.28 -12.49 -12.60
CA ASN A 14 15.66 -13.00 -13.82
C ASN A 14 15.36 -11.81 -14.75
N SER A 15 15.91 -11.82 -15.96
CA SER A 15 15.73 -10.75 -16.95
C SER A 15 14.26 -10.51 -17.29
N ALA A 16 13.42 -11.55 -17.25
CA ALA A 16 12.00 -11.46 -17.59
C ALA A 16 11.18 -10.61 -16.62
N THR A 17 11.63 -10.45 -15.38
CA THR A 17 10.89 -9.67 -14.36
C THR A 17 11.71 -8.49 -13.84
N ALA A 18 12.94 -8.26 -14.33
CA ALA A 18 13.85 -7.23 -13.81
C ALA A 18 13.28 -5.80 -13.82
N ASN A 19 12.33 -5.54 -14.72
CA ASN A 19 11.62 -4.26 -14.82
C ASN A 19 10.36 -4.17 -13.94
N LEU A 20 9.99 -5.23 -13.23
CA LEU A 20 8.82 -5.26 -12.36
C LEU A 20 9.17 -4.91 -10.91
N ARG A 21 8.25 -4.27 -10.21
CA ARG A 21 8.38 -3.88 -8.80
C ARG A 21 7.13 -4.33 -8.07
N ALA A 22 7.31 -5.25 -7.13
CA ALA A 22 6.22 -5.68 -6.27
C ALA A 22 5.87 -4.57 -5.29
N ILE A 23 4.57 -4.34 -5.10
CA ILE A 23 4.03 -3.36 -4.18
C ILE A 23 3.10 -4.01 -3.16
N GLY A 24 2.89 -3.31 -2.05
CA GLY A 24 1.99 -3.76 -1.01
C GLY A 24 1.76 -2.75 0.07
N SER A 25 1.38 -3.27 1.24
CA SER A 25 1.15 -2.48 2.44
C SER A 25 2.15 -2.87 3.53
N TYR A 26 2.59 -1.88 4.30
CA TYR A 26 3.36 -2.06 5.54
C TYR A 26 2.53 -1.54 6.72
N VAL A 27 2.04 -2.46 7.55
CA VAL A 27 0.90 -2.22 8.44
C VAL A 27 1.27 -2.47 9.90
N TYR A 28 0.99 -1.48 10.75
CA TYR A 28 0.96 -1.62 12.21
C TYR A 28 -0.48 -1.79 12.69
N HIS A 29 -0.83 -2.92 13.29
CA HIS A 29 -2.16 -3.21 13.84
C HIS A 29 -2.08 -3.85 15.24
N ALA A 30 -3.19 -3.87 15.98
CA ALA A 30 -3.21 -4.18 17.40
C ALA A 30 -2.99 -5.67 17.74
N LYS A 31 -3.04 -6.55 16.73
CA LYS A 31 -2.80 -8.00 16.88
C LYS A 31 -1.37 -8.42 16.53
N MET A 32 -0.49 -7.48 16.18
CA MET A 32 0.88 -7.85 15.84
C MET A 32 1.65 -8.32 17.06
N GLU A 33 2.47 -9.34 16.85
CA GLU A 33 3.40 -9.85 17.86
C GLU A 33 4.81 -9.26 17.67
N GLY A 34 5.15 -8.83 16.45
CA GLY A 34 6.44 -8.25 16.11
C GLY A 34 6.56 -6.76 16.46
N ALA A 35 7.79 -6.30 16.68
CA ALA A 35 8.09 -4.89 16.94
C ALA A 35 8.06 -3.99 15.68
N SER A 36 7.96 -4.60 14.50
CA SER A 36 7.98 -3.94 13.19
C SER A 36 6.70 -4.25 12.43
N GLY A 37 6.26 -3.32 11.57
CA GLY A 37 5.08 -3.47 10.72
C GLY A 37 5.08 -4.79 9.95
N GLU A 38 3.88 -5.34 9.73
CA GLU A 38 3.71 -6.49 8.86
C GLU A 38 3.67 -6.05 7.40
N THR A 39 4.32 -6.85 6.56
CA THR A 39 4.32 -6.66 5.11
C THR A 39 3.23 -7.52 4.49
N TRP A 40 2.29 -6.88 3.80
CA TRP A 40 1.25 -7.58 3.04
C TRP A 40 1.40 -7.24 1.55
N GLY A 41 1.76 -8.23 0.74
CA GLY A 41 1.84 -8.08 -0.70
C GLY A 41 0.48 -7.89 -1.34
N TRP A 42 0.37 -6.98 -2.31
CA TRP A 42 -0.80 -6.92 -3.19
C TRP A 42 -0.63 -7.99 -4.26
N GLY A 43 -1.67 -8.77 -4.53
CA GLY A 43 -1.46 -10.03 -5.24
C GLY A 43 -2.70 -10.87 -5.50
N LEU A 44 -3.89 -10.27 -5.54
CA LEU A 44 -5.09 -10.95 -6.06
C LEU A 44 -5.01 -11.23 -7.59
N GLY A 45 -3.80 -11.26 -8.17
CA GLY A 45 -3.49 -11.40 -9.60
C GLY A 45 -2.10 -10.83 -9.96
N PRO A 46 -1.79 -10.62 -11.26
CA PRO A 46 -0.52 -10.01 -11.71
C PRO A 46 -0.40 -8.51 -11.37
N SER A 47 -1.46 -7.91 -10.84
CA SER A 47 -1.64 -6.48 -10.60
C SER A 47 -0.87 -5.94 -9.38
N GLY A 48 -0.22 -6.80 -8.61
CA GLY A 48 0.72 -6.43 -7.55
C GLY A 48 2.14 -6.08 -8.03
N LEU A 49 2.39 -6.16 -9.34
CA LEU A 49 3.69 -5.92 -9.96
C LEU A 49 3.59 -4.70 -10.89
N LEU A 50 4.43 -3.69 -10.65
CA LEU A 50 4.50 -2.47 -11.46
C LEU A 50 5.71 -2.49 -12.39
N GLU A 51 5.53 -2.12 -13.64
CA GLU A 51 6.62 -1.82 -14.57
C GLU A 51 7.26 -0.47 -14.25
N LYS A 52 8.58 -0.37 -14.43
CA LYS A 52 9.27 0.92 -14.40
C LYS A 52 8.82 1.83 -15.54
N ASN A 53 8.89 3.14 -15.30
CA ASN A 53 8.66 4.19 -16.30
C ASN A 53 7.24 4.18 -16.91
N ARG A 54 6.26 3.72 -16.14
CA ARG A 54 4.83 3.79 -16.46
C ARG A 54 4.08 4.49 -15.32
N TRP A 55 3.14 5.35 -15.66
CA TRP A 55 2.20 5.91 -14.69
C TRP A 55 1.15 4.88 -14.30
N TYR A 56 0.83 4.82 -13.01
CA TYR A 56 -0.22 3.98 -12.45
C TYR A 56 -1.15 4.86 -11.63
N SER A 57 -2.45 4.63 -11.72
CA SER A 57 -3.39 5.10 -10.69
C SER A 57 -3.35 4.10 -9.53
N VAL A 58 -2.98 4.56 -8.34
CA VAL A 58 -2.95 3.74 -7.13
C VAL A 58 -3.91 4.32 -6.11
N GLU A 59 -4.83 3.51 -5.62
CA GLU A 59 -5.81 3.92 -4.62
C GLU A 59 -5.78 2.95 -3.44
N GLN A 60 -5.84 3.51 -2.22
CA GLN A 60 -5.94 2.74 -0.98
C GLN A 60 -7.18 3.20 -0.20
N HIS A 61 -7.96 2.24 0.28
CA HIS A 61 -9.10 2.51 1.16
C HIS A 61 -8.87 1.82 2.50
N ILE A 62 -8.99 2.61 3.58
CA ILE A 62 -8.93 2.12 4.96
C ILE A 62 -10.25 2.45 5.65
N ARG A 63 -10.84 1.43 6.29
CA ARG A 63 -11.91 1.62 7.28
C ARG A 63 -11.45 1.04 8.61
N LEU A 64 -11.47 1.87 9.65
CA LEU A 64 -11.18 1.41 11.00
C LEU A 64 -12.23 0.42 11.47
N ASN A 65 -11.78 -0.52 12.30
CA ASN A 65 -12.65 -1.50 12.91
C ASN A 65 -13.53 -0.88 14.01
N THR A 66 -14.64 -1.57 14.30
CA THR A 66 -15.41 -1.44 15.53
C THR A 66 -14.50 -1.82 16.70
N PRO A 67 -14.35 -1.00 17.75
CA PRO A 67 -13.43 -1.30 18.86
C PRO A 67 -13.59 -2.72 19.41
N GLY A 68 -12.49 -3.47 19.49
CA GLY A 68 -12.46 -4.85 19.97
C GLY A 68 -12.84 -5.93 18.95
N ASN A 69 -13.46 -5.56 17.82
CA ASN A 69 -13.79 -6.48 16.73
C ASN A 69 -12.79 -6.35 15.59
N ALA A 70 -12.42 -7.47 14.97
CA ALA A 70 -11.50 -7.48 13.83
C ALA A 70 -12.30 -7.38 12.51
N ASP A 71 -12.96 -6.24 12.29
CA ASP A 71 -13.82 -5.96 11.12
C ASP A 71 -13.33 -4.74 10.31
N GLY A 72 -12.06 -4.34 10.50
CA GLY A 72 -11.42 -3.26 9.76
C GLY A 72 -11.05 -3.68 8.36
N ILE A 73 -11.06 -2.71 7.44
CA ILE A 73 -10.84 -2.95 6.01
C ILE A 73 -9.57 -2.23 5.55
N LEU A 74 -8.76 -2.92 4.75
CA LEU A 74 -7.76 -2.34 3.87
C LEU A 74 -7.96 -2.91 2.47
N ARG A 75 -8.18 -2.03 1.51
CA ARG A 75 -8.27 -2.37 0.08
C ARG A 75 -7.26 -1.54 -0.70
N ALA A 76 -6.80 -2.09 -1.82
CA ALA A 76 -5.99 -1.35 -2.77
C ALA A 76 -6.41 -1.66 -4.20
N TRP A 77 -6.30 -0.64 -5.06
CA TRP A 77 -6.52 -0.73 -6.49
C TRP A 77 -5.31 -0.22 -7.25
N VAL A 78 -5.07 -0.81 -8.41
CA VAL A 78 -4.09 -0.36 -9.41
C VAL A 78 -4.81 -0.25 -10.75
N ASP A 79 -4.80 0.93 -11.34
CA ASP A 79 -5.55 1.25 -12.58
C ASP A 79 -7.03 0.82 -12.49
N GLY A 80 -7.63 1.05 -11.32
CA GLY A 80 -9.02 0.69 -11.00
C GLY A 80 -9.31 -0.80 -10.79
N GLN A 81 -8.32 -1.68 -10.93
CA GLN A 81 -8.45 -3.11 -10.64
C GLN A 81 -8.21 -3.36 -9.15
N LEU A 82 -9.09 -4.08 -8.45
CA LEU A 82 -8.88 -4.47 -7.05
C LEU A 82 -7.71 -5.47 -6.96
N VAL A 83 -6.62 -5.09 -6.28
CA VAL A 83 -5.39 -5.90 -6.20
C VAL A 83 -5.15 -6.51 -4.84
N PHE A 84 -5.82 -5.98 -3.81
CA PHE A 84 -5.70 -6.41 -2.43
C PHE A 84 -6.98 -6.09 -1.67
N GLU A 85 -7.41 -7.02 -0.83
CA GLU A 85 -8.45 -6.81 0.16
C GLU A 85 -8.13 -7.61 1.43
N ARG A 86 -8.23 -6.95 2.57
CA ARG A 86 -8.43 -7.56 3.89
C ARG A 86 -9.58 -6.88 4.58
N ASN A 87 -10.42 -7.67 5.24
CA ASN A 87 -11.64 -7.21 5.93
C ASN A 87 -11.72 -7.73 7.39
N ASP A 88 -10.59 -8.21 7.91
CA ASP A 88 -10.43 -8.89 9.18
C ASP A 88 -9.39 -8.20 10.10
N ILE A 89 -9.21 -6.88 9.95
CA ILE A 89 -8.13 -6.15 10.63
C ILE A 89 -8.61 -5.55 11.95
N LEU A 90 -7.84 -5.77 13.03
CA LEU A 90 -7.99 -5.06 14.30
C LEU A 90 -6.96 -3.92 14.40
N PHE A 91 -7.33 -2.71 13.99
CA PHE A 91 -6.49 -1.51 14.11
C PHE A 91 -6.51 -0.90 15.52
N ARG A 92 -7.65 -0.98 16.23
CA ARG A 92 -7.86 -0.30 17.52
C ARG A 92 -8.79 -1.08 18.46
N ASN A 93 -8.61 -0.86 19.77
CA ASN A 93 -9.48 -1.37 20.84
C ASN A 93 -10.33 -0.29 21.53
N THR A 94 -10.11 0.97 21.18
CA THR A 94 -10.88 2.13 21.68
C THR A 94 -11.41 2.92 20.48
N ASP A 95 -12.54 3.59 20.65
CA ASP A 95 -13.09 4.48 19.62
C ASP A 95 -12.37 5.84 19.59
N GLU A 96 -11.60 6.20 20.60
CA GLU A 96 -10.81 7.44 20.67
C GLU A 96 -9.76 7.54 19.55
N LEU A 97 -9.13 6.42 19.17
CA LEU A 97 -8.14 6.38 18.09
C LEU A 97 -8.83 6.46 16.72
N LYS A 98 -8.59 7.53 15.95
CA LYS A 98 -9.16 7.75 14.62
C LYS A 98 -8.09 7.74 13.53
N ILE A 99 -8.49 8.00 12.27
CA ILE A 99 -7.58 8.36 11.18
C ILE A 99 -7.26 9.85 11.35
N GLU A 100 -6.02 10.17 11.67
CA GLU A 100 -5.61 11.54 12.02
C GLU A 100 -4.89 12.26 10.88
N SER A 101 -4.13 11.53 10.07
CA SER A 101 -3.25 12.12 9.06
C SER A 101 -2.95 11.17 7.92
N VAL A 102 -2.74 11.72 6.73
CA VAL A 102 -2.16 11.01 5.59
C VAL A 102 -0.67 11.33 5.53
N TRP A 103 0.16 10.30 5.46
CA TRP A 103 1.61 10.44 5.43
C TRP A 103 2.16 10.12 4.04
N MET A 104 2.58 11.17 3.34
CA MET A 104 3.29 11.05 2.07
C MET A 104 4.80 11.08 2.33
N ASN A 105 5.32 9.98 2.85
CA ASN A 105 6.76 9.79 3.07
C ASN A 105 7.26 8.66 2.16
N VAL A 106 8.26 8.96 1.32
CA VAL A 106 8.91 7.98 0.45
C VAL A 106 10.40 7.98 0.76
N TYR A 107 10.92 6.83 1.17
CA TYR A 107 12.33 6.66 1.48
C TYR A 107 12.76 5.21 1.24
N HIS A 108 14.05 5.02 0.94
CA HIS A 108 14.66 3.70 0.92
C HIS A 108 14.75 3.19 2.38
N GLY A 109 14.07 2.08 2.68
CA GLY A 109 13.95 1.56 4.04
C GLY A 109 15.20 0.80 4.53
N GLY A 110 15.19 0.47 5.82
CA GLY A 110 16.30 -0.22 6.49
C GLY A 110 17.46 0.71 6.84
N MET A 111 18.60 0.11 7.21
CA MET A 111 19.81 0.84 7.62
C MET A 111 20.85 0.95 6.49
N THR A 112 20.62 0.27 5.38
CA THR A 112 21.55 0.22 4.25
C THR A 112 21.09 1.20 3.16
N PRO A 113 21.96 2.10 2.68
CA PRO A 113 21.61 3.00 1.59
C PRO A 113 21.38 2.23 0.28
N PRO A 114 20.62 2.79 -0.67
CA PRO A 114 20.52 2.19 -2.01
C PRO A 114 21.89 2.23 -2.70
N ASP A 115 22.12 1.25 -3.58
CA ASP A 115 23.34 1.14 -4.38
C ASP A 115 23.31 2.00 -5.67
N THR A 116 22.17 2.62 -5.94
CA THR A 116 21.93 3.48 -7.11
C THR A 116 20.89 4.55 -6.79
N ASP A 117 20.81 5.57 -7.64
CA ASP A 117 19.79 6.61 -7.53
C ASP A 117 18.40 6.03 -7.84
N LEU A 118 17.43 6.38 -7.00
CA LEU A 118 16.03 5.99 -7.16
C LEU A 118 15.19 7.22 -7.43
N THR A 119 14.41 7.19 -8.51
CA THR A 119 13.49 8.26 -8.89
C THR A 119 12.05 7.75 -8.85
N LEU A 120 11.16 8.53 -8.24
CA LEU A 120 9.71 8.31 -8.22
C LEU A 120 9.01 9.63 -8.53
N PHE A 121 7.96 9.56 -9.34
CA PHE A 121 7.06 10.67 -9.61
C PHE A 121 5.70 10.38 -8.98
N ILE A 122 5.08 11.40 -8.39
CA ILE A 122 3.74 11.35 -7.80
C ILE A 122 3.01 12.58 -8.30
N ASP A 123 1.77 12.40 -8.78
CA ASP A 123 0.92 13.49 -9.24
C ASP A 123 -0.56 13.13 -8.97
N ASN A 124 -1.45 14.12 -9.02
CA ASN A 124 -2.91 13.99 -8.87
C ASN A 124 -3.34 13.33 -7.53
N LEU A 125 -2.74 13.78 -6.42
CA LEU A 125 -3.08 13.28 -5.08
C LEU A 125 -4.48 13.75 -4.65
N VAL A 126 -5.35 12.79 -4.33
CA VAL A 126 -6.71 13.04 -3.81
C VAL A 126 -6.89 12.28 -2.49
N ILE A 127 -7.59 12.89 -1.54
CA ILE A 127 -8.05 12.25 -0.31
C ILE A 127 -9.57 12.37 -0.27
N ALA A 128 -10.26 11.23 -0.20
CA ALA A 128 -11.71 11.16 -0.24
C ALA A 128 -12.24 10.15 0.77
N ARG A 129 -13.57 10.14 0.96
CA ARG A 129 -14.28 9.17 1.82
C ARG A 129 -14.82 7.97 1.06
N ASP A 130 -14.94 8.11 -0.25
CA ASP A 130 -15.47 7.11 -1.17
C ASP A 130 -14.45 6.83 -2.28
N TYR A 131 -14.59 5.69 -2.93
CA TYR A 131 -13.72 5.29 -4.03
C TYR A 131 -13.78 6.31 -5.18
N ILE A 132 -12.61 6.73 -5.68
CA ILE A 132 -12.50 7.71 -6.77
C ILE A 132 -12.27 7.02 -8.11
N GLY A 133 -11.33 6.08 -8.16
CA GLY A 133 -10.91 5.40 -9.36
C GLY A 133 -9.90 6.18 -10.21
N PRO A 134 -9.42 5.56 -11.31
CA PRO A 134 -8.46 6.18 -12.20
C PRO A 134 -9.06 7.38 -12.92
N MET A 135 -8.22 8.36 -13.26
CA MET A 135 -8.63 9.41 -14.19
C MET A 135 -9.07 8.77 -15.51
N PRO A 136 -10.12 9.30 -16.16
CA PRO A 136 -10.43 8.91 -17.52
C PRO A 136 -9.20 9.17 -18.40
N ASN A 137 -8.94 8.28 -19.36
CA ASN A 137 -7.95 8.58 -20.38
C ASN A 137 -8.37 9.90 -21.06
N ALA A 138 -7.41 10.80 -21.28
CA ALA A 138 -7.65 11.95 -22.13
C ALA A 138 -8.10 11.46 -23.51
N GLU A 139 -9.28 11.90 -23.96
CA GLU A 139 -9.74 11.71 -25.34
C GLU A 139 -8.86 12.45 -26.34
#